data_AF-A0A0F9E3G7-F1
#
_entry.id   AF-A0A0F9E3G7-F1
#
_cell.length_a   1.000
_cell.length_b   1.000
_cell.length_c   1.000
_cell.angle_alpha   90.00
_cell.angle_beta   90.00
_cell.angle_gamma   90.00
#
_symmetry.space_group_name_H-M   'P 1'
#
loop_
_entity.id
_entity.type
_entity.pdbx_description
1 polymer ?
#
loop_
_entity_poly.entity_id
_entity_poly.type
_entity_poly.pdbx_seq_one_letter_code
_entity_poly.pdbx_strand_id
1 'polypeptide(L)'
;MARDVNLQLITGATAMAGTGVKGAVVDTEGGFYALVSALLGTCTGTTVAVSVAIEASIDGGSNYFHIGQFPILDESDDDIEISRVVFIPKPTLSSTVTTTKVRLNTVVSSGTTPVVPFNQAFIEPLV
;
A
#
# COMPACT_ATOMS: atom_id res chain seq x y z
N MET A 1 -13.49 6.59 -12.75
CA MET A 1 -12.42 7.60 -12.63
C MET A 1 -11.18 7.01 -13.29
N ALA A 2 -10.43 7.77 -14.09
CA ALA A 2 -9.18 7.25 -14.65
C ALA A 2 -8.13 7.18 -13.54
N ARG A 3 -7.46 6.03 -13.39
CA ARG A 3 -6.39 5.85 -12.40
C ARG A 3 -5.10 6.44 -12.94
N ASP A 4 -4.40 7.21 -12.11
CA ASP A 4 -3.09 7.75 -12.46
C ASP A 4 -2.02 6.66 -12.30
N VAL A 5 -1.34 6.33 -13.40
CA VAL A 5 -0.27 5.33 -13.44
C VAL A 5 0.94 5.74 -12.60
N ASN A 6 1.15 7.04 -12.38
CA ASN A 6 2.23 7.53 -11.53
C ASN A 6 1.94 7.30 -10.04
N LEU A 7 0.67 7.09 -9.69
CA LEU A 7 0.21 6.84 -8.33
C LEU A 7 -0.05 5.35 -8.05
N GLN A 8 0.50 4.47 -8.89
CA GLN A 8 0.35 3.03 -8.75
C GLN A 8 1.43 2.46 -7.81
N LEU A 9 0.97 1.75 -6.76
CA LEU A 9 1.82 1.10 -5.76
C LEU A 9 2.22 -0.32 -6.16
N ILE A 10 1.34 -1.05 -6.85
CA ILE A 10 1.57 -2.45 -7.28
C ILE A 10 1.19 -2.59 -8.74
N THR A 11 2.12 -3.14 -9.53
CA THR A 11 1.95 -3.51 -10.93
C THR A 11 2.13 -5.02 -11.10
N GLY A 12 1.03 -5.74 -11.31
CA GLY A 12 1.04 -7.20 -11.46
C GLY A 12 1.06 -7.93 -10.11
N ALA A 13 0.83 -9.25 -10.17
CA ALA A 13 0.64 -10.09 -8.99
C ALA A 13 1.85 -10.08 -8.06
N THR A 14 1.73 -9.35 -6.95
CA THR A 14 2.75 -9.25 -5.89
C THR A 14 2.28 -10.00 -4.66
N ALA A 15 3.00 -11.07 -4.27
CA ALA A 15 2.70 -11.81 -3.07
C ALA A 15 3.00 -10.98 -1.81
N MET A 16 2.01 -10.83 -0.93
CA MET A 16 2.18 -10.13 0.34
C MET A 16 2.79 -11.04 1.44
N ALA A 17 3.51 -12.10 1.04
CA ALA A 17 4.21 -13.04 1.92
C ALA A 17 5.44 -12.42 2.59
N GLY A 18 5.69 -12.77 3.84
CA GLY A 18 6.81 -12.26 4.63
C GLY A 18 6.66 -10.79 5.00
N THR A 19 7.49 -10.31 5.94
CA THR A 19 7.47 -8.90 6.36
C THR A 19 8.34 -8.03 5.45
N GLY A 20 7.94 -6.79 5.24
CA GLY A 20 8.74 -5.79 4.52
C GLY A 20 7.99 -5.09 3.38
N VAL A 21 8.70 -4.17 2.73
CA VAL A 21 8.16 -3.31 1.67
C VAL A 21 7.70 -4.13 0.47
N LYS A 22 6.55 -3.74 -0.09
CA LYS A 22 5.94 -4.36 -1.26
C LYS A 22 5.69 -3.31 -2.32
N GLY A 23 5.96 -3.68 -3.57
CA GLY A 23 5.72 -2.82 -4.73
C GLY A 23 6.63 -1.61 -4.80
N ALA A 24 6.10 -0.56 -5.41
CA ALA A 24 6.78 0.71 -5.63
C ALA A 24 6.69 1.62 -4.40
N VAL A 25 7.69 2.49 -4.28
CA VAL A 25 7.64 3.69 -3.45
C VAL A 25 7.26 4.85 -4.35
N VAL A 26 6.08 5.42 -4.13
CA VAL A 26 5.49 6.44 -4.99
C VAL A 26 5.72 7.82 -4.41
N ASP A 27 6.15 8.75 -5.25
CA ASP A 27 6.20 10.17 -4.91
C ASP A 27 4.80 10.77 -5.09
N THR A 28 4.30 11.41 -4.03
CA THR A 28 2.96 12.00 -3.99
C THR A 28 2.96 13.50 -3.76
N GLU A 29 4.10 14.11 -3.43
CA GLU A 29 4.23 15.51 -2.94
C GLU A 29 3.47 15.85 -1.63
N GLY A 30 2.40 15.12 -1.32
CA GLY A 30 1.62 15.15 -0.09
C GLY A 30 0.72 16.37 0.11
N GLY A 31 -0.08 16.32 1.18
CA GLY A 31 -1.00 17.38 1.61
C GLY A 31 -2.46 17.17 1.20
N PHE A 32 -2.91 15.92 1.04
CA PHE A 32 -4.27 15.61 0.60
C PHE A 32 -4.80 14.31 1.20
N TYR A 33 -6.12 14.14 1.17
CA TYR A 33 -6.75 12.85 1.44
C TYR A 33 -6.72 11.98 0.19
N ALA A 34 -6.50 10.69 0.36
CA ALA A 34 -6.51 9.73 -0.72
C ALA A 34 -7.23 8.44 -0.30
N LEU A 35 -7.83 7.77 -1.28
CA LEU A 35 -8.22 6.37 -1.17
C LEU A 35 -7.01 5.53 -1.63
N VAL A 36 -6.54 4.63 -0.78
CA VAL A 36 -5.59 3.59 -1.19
C VAL A 36 -6.38 2.32 -1.43
N SER A 37 -6.45 1.91 -2.69
CA SER A 37 -7.19 0.73 -3.15
C SER A 37 -6.23 -0.39 -3.52
N ALA A 38 -6.65 -1.64 -3.31
CA ALA A 38 -5.92 -2.83 -3.72
C ALA A 38 -6.88 -3.86 -4.30
N LEU A 39 -6.61 -4.30 -5.52
CA LEU A 39 -7.25 -5.45 -6.14
C LEU A 39 -6.45 -6.69 -5.72
N LEU A 40 -7.09 -7.55 -4.93
CA LEU A 40 -6.51 -8.81 -4.49
C LEU A 40 -6.61 -9.82 -5.64
N GLY A 41 -5.94 -10.95 -5.48
CA GLY A 41 -6.07 -12.08 -6.38
C GLY A 41 -6.14 -13.40 -5.62
N THR A 42 -6.16 -14.49 -6.40
CA THR A 42 -6.31 -15.85 -5.91
C THR A 42 -5.39 -16.23 -4.75
N CYS A 43 -5.98 -16.40 -3.56
CA CYS A 43 -5.29 -16.96 -2.41
C CYS A 43 -5.33 -18.48 -2.51
N THR A 44 -4.16 -19.13 -2.41
CA THR A 44 -4.06 -20.60 -2.56
C THR A 44 -3.40 -21.27 -1.36
N GLY A 45 -2.95 -20.49 -0.38
CA GLY A 45 -2.54 -20.99 0.93
C GLY A 45 -3.73 -21.27 1.85
N THR A 46 -3.49 -22.10 2.86
CA THR A 46 -4.43 -22.34 3.97
C THR A 46 -3.95 -21.64 5.22
N THR A 47 -4.88 -21.10 6.02
CA THR A 47 -4.63 -20.32 7.25
C THR A 47 -3.75 -19.09 7.02
N VAL A 48 -4.02 -18.33 5.97
CA VAL A 48 -3.23 -17.17 5.61
C VAL A 48 -3.69 -15.99 6.46
N ALA A 49 -2.75 -15.21 7.00
CA ALA A 49 -3.09 -13.94 7.63
C ALA A 49 -2.02 -12.89 7.31
N VAL A 50 -2.44 -11.77 6.75
CA VAL A 50 -1.57 -10.67 6.31
C VAL A 50 -2.05 -9.34 6.84
N SER A 51 -1.12 -8.58 7.41
CA SER A 51 -1.36 -7.18 7.78
C SER A 51 -0.52 -6.29 6.88
N VAL A 52 -1.16 -5.44 6.09
CA VAL A 52 -0.49 -4.53 5.17
C VAL A 52 -0.70 -3.08 5.62
N ALA A 53 0.39 -2.44 6.03
CA ALA A 53 0.43 -1.03 6.36
C ALA A 53 0.65 -0.17 5.12
N ILE A 54 0.02 0.99 5.14
CA ILE A 54 0.26 2.11 4.24
C ILE A 54 1.15 3.08 5.02
N GLU A 55 2.34 3.32 4.50
CA GLU A 55 3.35 4.15 5.16
C GLU A 55 3.69 5.36 4.31
N ALA A 56 3.94 6.48 4.98
CA ALA A 56 4.43 7.70 4.35
C ALA A 56 5.79 8.10 4.91
N SER A 57 6.58 8.77 4.09
CA SER A 57 7.82 9.44 4.46
C SER A 57 7.73 10.89 4.01
N ILE A 58 8.06 11.83 4.90
CA ILE A 58 8.12 13.28 4.61
C ILE A 58 9.56 13.78 4.43
N ASP A 59 10.53 12.87 4.40
CA ASP A 59 11.96 13.13 4.34
C ASP A 59 12.62 12.46 3.11
N GLY A 60 11.87 12.34 2.01
CA GLY A 60 12.36 11.81 0.74
C GLY A 60 12.60 10.30 0.73
N GLY A 61 12.04 9.57 1.70
CA GLY A 61 12.12 8.12 1.82
C GLY A 61 13.16 7.60 2.82
N SER A 62 13.63 8.44 3.74
CA SER A 62 14.62 8.02 4.75
C SER A 62 13.94 7.33 5.94
N ASN A 63 12.83 7.89 6.43
CA ASN A 63 12.03 7.33 7.50
C ASN A 63 10.57 7.24 7.08
N TYR A 64 9.95 6.09 7.38
CA TYR A 64 8.55 5.83 7.09
C TYR A 64 7.76 5.64 8.37
N PHE A 65 6.57 6.23 8.40
CA PHE A 65 5.62 6.09 9.50
C PHE A 65 4.25 5.65 8.95
N HIS A 66 3.52 4.94 9.79
CA HIS A 66 2.21 4.39 9.45
C HIS A 66 1.16 5.50 9.31
N ILE A 67 0.47 5.56 8.17
CA ILE A 67 -0.65 6.48 7.91
C ILE A 67 -2.00 5.78 7.75
N GLY A 68 -1.99 4.46 7.61
CA GLY A 68 -3.18 3.63 7.51
C GLY A 68 -2.81 2.17 7.35
N GLN A 69 -3.79 1.30 7.46
CA GLN A 69 -3.59 -0.14 7.31
C GLN A 69 -4.89 -0.77 6.84
N PHE A 70 -4.77 -1.78 5.98
CA PHE A 70 -5.89 -2.63 5.58
C PHE A 70 -6.30 -3.54 6.74
N PRO A 71 -7.56 -4.02 6.79
CA PRO A 71 -7.93 -5.14 7.65
C PRO A 71 -6.96 -6.31 7.47
N ILE A 72 -6.88 -7.19 8.47
CA ILE A 72 -6.13 -8.43 8.31
C ILE A 72 -6.77 -9.20 7.16
N LEU A 73 -5.96 -9.56 6.17
CA LEU A 73 -6.39 -10.28 4.98
C LEU A 73 -6.12 -11.77 5.16
N ASP A 74 -7.10 -12.58 4.82
CA ASP A 74 -7.02 -14.04 4.92
C ASP A 74 -7.38 -14.75 3.62
N GLU A 75 -7.45 -16.09 3.66
CA GLU A 75 -7.82 -16.89 2.49
C GLU A 75 -9.24 -16.65 1.95
N SER A 76 -10.11 -15.99 2.71
CA SER A 76 -11.48 -15.66 2.29
C SER A 76 -11.58 -14.33 1.55
N ASP A 77 -10.54 -13.48 1.63
CA ASP A 77 -10.46 -12.20 0.94
C ASP A 77 -9.96 -12.35 -0.51
N ASP A 78 -10.47 -13.35 -1.21
CA ASP A 78 -10.03 -13.67 -2.57
C ASP A 78 -10.79 -12.86 -3.64
N ASP A 79 -10.05 -12.38 -4.65
CA ASP A 79 -10.58 -11.71 -5.86
C ASP A 79 -11.50 -10.52 -5.56
N ILE A 80 -11.25 -9.84 -4.44
CA ILE A 80 -11.95 -8.62 -4.04
C ILE A 80 -11.10 -7.37 -4.21
N GLU A 81 -11.76 -6.21 -4.26
CA GLU A 81 -11.11 -4.92 -4.13
C GLU A 81 -11.37 -4.36 -2.72
N ILE A 82 -10.29 -4.05 -2.01
CA ILE A 82 -10.35 -3.40 -0.70
C ILE A 82 -9.82 -1.99 -0.80
N SER A 83 -10.29 -1.10 0.06
CA SER A 83 -9.86 0.30 0.04
C SER A 83 -9.80 0.91 1.43
N ARG A 84 -8.88 1.85 1.61
CA ARG A 84 -8.68 2.58 2.85
C ARG A 84 -8.46 4.06 2.58
N VAL A 85 -9.27 4.91 3.21
CA VAL A 85 -9.04 6.36 3.18
C VAL A 85 -7.91 6.71 4.15
N VAL A 86 -6.95 7.51 3.68
CA VAL A 86 -5.81 7.99 4.46
C VAL A 86 -5.56 9.47 4.19
N PHE A 87 -4.91 10.15 5.13
CA PHE A 87 -4.33 11.47 4.89
C PHE A 87 -2.85 11.31 4.56
N ILE A 88 -2.43 11.82 3.40
CA ILE A 88 -1.02 11.85 2.99
C ILE A 88 -0.45 13.21 3.43
N PRO A 89 0.48 13.23 4.40
CA PRO A 89 0.96 14.48 5.00
C PRO A 89 1.84 15.28 4.04
N LYS A 90 1.85 16.60 4.21
CA LYS A 90 2.76 17.48 3.47
C LYS A 90 4.14 17.53 4.16
N PRO A 91 5.25 17.65 3.42
CA PRO A 91 6.56 17.83 4.00
C PRO A 91 6.66 19.17 4.75
N THR A 92 7.38 19.17 5.87
CA THR A 92 7.58 20.37 6.71
C THR A 92 8.71 21.28 6.23
N LEU A 93 9.56 20.84 5.29
CA LEU A 93 10.72 21.60 4.80
C LEU A 93 10.59 21.88 3.30
N SER A 94 10.86 23.12 2.87
CA SER A 94 10.77 23.56 1.46
C SER A 94 11.99 23.11 0.62
N SER A 95 12.50 21.92 0.86
CA SER A 95 13.65 21.36 0.15
C SER A 95 13.16 20.62 -1.10
N THR A 96 13.86 20.79 -2.21
CA THR A 96 13.59 20.14 -3.50
C THR A 96 13.70 18.60 -3.47
N VAL A 97 14.09 18.00 -2.33
CA VAL A 97 14.34 16.56 -2.14
C VAL A 97 13.37 15.94 -1.12
N THR A 98 12.44 16.70 -0.56
CA THR A 98 11.56 16.25 0.54
C THR A 98 10.14 15.94 0.10
N THR A 99 9.91 15.47 -1.13
CA THR A 99 8.55 15.10 -1.52
C THR A 99 8.03 13.92 -0.70
N THR A 100 6.73 13.94 -0.35
CA THR A 100 6.14 12.87 0.45
C THR A 100 6.08 11.59 -0.37
N LYS A 101 6.70 10.53 0.14
CA LYS A 101 6.69 9.20 -0.49
C LYS A 101 5.74 8.28 0.24
N VAL A 102 4.99 7.47 -0.50
CA VAL A 102 4.06 6.48 0.03
C VAL A 102 4.47 5.08 -0.44
N ARG A 103 4.33 4.09 0.44
CA ARG A 103 4.60 2.68 0.12
C ARG A 103 3.65 1.74 0.87
N LEU A 104 3.61 0.49 0.42
CA LEU A 104 3.00 -0.60 1.16
C LEU A 104 4.07 -1.40 1.90
N ASN A 105 3.75 -1.82 3.12
CA ASN A 105 4.63 -2.63 3.95
C ASN A 105 3.83 -3.77 4.59
N THR A 106 4.20 -5.01 4.31
CA THR A 106 3.64 -6.14 5.05
C THR A 106 4.25 -6.16 6.46
N VAL A 107 3.42 -5.97 7.47
CA VAL A 107 3.83 -5.94 8.89
C VAL A 107 3.77 -7.34 9.51
N VAL A 108 2.75 -8.10 9.14
CA VAL A 108 2.53 -9.48 9.60
C VAL A 108 2.23 -10.33 8.38
N SER A 109 2.85 -11.50 8.31
CA SER A 109 2.54 -12.53 7.34
C SER A 109 2.71 -13.89 8.01
N SER A 110 1.67 -14.71 7.96
CA SER A 110 1.68 -16.07 8.49
C SER A 110 0.81 -16.99 7.62
N GLY A 111 0.97 -18.30 7.83
CA GLY A 111 0.28 -19.33 7.06
C GLY A 111 1.17 -20.01 6.03
N THR A 112 0.54 -20.83 5.18
CA THR A 112 1.21 -21.52 4.07
C THR A 112 1.18 -20.66 2.81
N THR A 113 2.20 -20.77 1.96
CA THR A 113 2.25 -20.06 0.67
C THR A 113 1.36 -20.75 -0.36
N PRO A 114 0.72 -20.03 -1.30
CA PRO A 114 0.78 -18.58 -1.53
C PRO A 114 -0.07 -17.72 -0.59
N VAL A 115 0.46 -16.56 -0.25
CA VAL A 115 -0.14 -15.54 0.63
C VAL A 115 -0.85 -14.49 -0.23
N VAL A 116 -1.99 -13.93 0.25
CA VAL A 116 -2.87 -12.95 -0.43
C VAL A 116 -2.09 -12.05 -1.40
N PRO A 117 -2.20 -12.28 -2.72
CA PRO A 117 -1.51 -11.46 -3.71
C PRO A 117 -2.28 -10.16 -3.95
N PHE A 118 -1.54 -9.06 -4.11
CA PHE A 118 -2.09 -7.82 -4.65
C PHE A 118 -1.80 -7.82 -6.14
N ASN A 119 -2.84 -7.88 -6.97
CA ASN A 119 -2.72 -7.79 -8.43
C ASN A 119 -2.43 -6.35 -8.87
N GLN A 120 -3.06 -5.39 -8.19
CA GLN A 120 -2.87 -3.97 -8.41
C GLN A 120 -3.15 -3.21 -7.11
N ALA A 121 -2.51 -2.06 -6.93
CA ALA A 121 -2.82 -1.13 -5.86
C ALA A 121 -2.53 0.31 -6.29
N PHE A 122 -3.38 1.25 -5.89
CA PHE A 122 -3.35 2.63 -6.34
C PHE A 122 -3.54 3.60 -5.18
N ILE A 123 -3.02 4.82 -5.35
CA ILE A 123 -3.34 6.00 -4.55
C ILE A 123 -4.25 6.88 -5.39
N GLU A 124 -5.47 7.13 -4.92
CA GLU A 124 -6.49 7.91 -5.62
C GLU A 124 -6.82 9.16 -4.79
N PRO A 125 -6.28 10.35 -5.15
CA PRO A 125 -6.58 11.59 -4.44
C PRO A 125 -8.09 11.86 -4.39
N LEU A 126 -8.58 12.18 -3.20
CA LEU A 126 -9.96 12.62 -2.96
C LEU A 126 -10.01 14.13 -3.16
N VAL A 127 -10.31 14.54 -4.39
CA VAL A 127 -10.51 15.94 -4.80
C VAL A 127 -11.99 16.27 -4.92
#